data_AF-A0A7Y3F1J7-F1
#
_entry.id   AF-A0A7Y3F1J7-F1
#
_cell.length_a   1.000
_cell.length_b   1.000
_cell.length_c   1.000
_cell.angle_alpha   90.00
_cell.angle_beta   90.00
_cell.angle_gamma   90.00
#
_symmetry.space_group_name_H-M   'P 1'
#
loop_
_entity.id
_entity.type
_entity.pdbx_description
1 polymer ?
#
loop_
_entity_poly.entity_id
_entity_poly.type
_entity_poly.pdbx_seq_one_letter_code
_entity_poly.pdbx_strand_id
1 'polypeptide(L)'
;MQLTLDFSLLKEKVPEPAGYRHPMEDFRAMAIAYGVIDGNDDMGVLRKICLERGLGKAGWRFLNRYGEKAYAAVIPATEDDKERFDIALYFVAWQCCGGLKEPLAVELGERFISCLFDAFILERDIDPRIARLANDHIKQLAGPAERETFAHEEWVHLLIWMRDEQPRFDRNQWRAGWGTIRRRYQKWKMANMGRISWQSILPPFDQDGLHVQPLTSSYELAEEGGRMKNCVGTYTSQCIAGDYRLFSITEAESGRPLATASIQRKGDYWKIDQVKGKFNRTPVTRAARLGRVILEKYCREEEMIAWRKRQEHQQSIEALRAEHEAYLCKRQDLPEEFKALFSAAEIEFLENRSAWLSALVAGQLQPNACEQVRFIAVMKGILTPRTANEKTWKRFQVLSDS
;
A
#
# COMPACT_ATOMS: atom_id res chain seq x y z
N MET A 1 -40.74 -66.55 43.92
CA MET A 1 -39.29 -66.65 43.67
C MET A 1 -38.94 -65.66 42.57
N GLN A 2 -38.59 -64.42 42.93
CA GLN A 2 -38.21 -63.35 42.00
C GLN A 2 -36.68 -63.29 41.94
N LEU A 3 -36.12 -63.48 40.74
CA LEU A 3 -34.69 -63.32 40.48
C LEU A 3 -34.44 -61.88 40.04
N THR A 4 -33.79 -61.09 40.89
CA THR A 4 -33.18 -59.79 40.57
C THR A 4 -31.91 -60.01 39.75
N LEU A 5 -31.88 -59.50 38.51
CA LEU A 5 -30.68 -59.43 37.68
C LEU A 5 -29.88 -58.18 38.04
N ASP A 6 -28.66 -58.41 38.51
CA ASP A 6 -27.67 -57.39 38.86
C ASP A 6 -26.97 -56.88 37.58
N PHE A 7 -27.19 -55.60 37.25
CA PHE A 7 -26.61 -54.94 36.07
C PHE A 7 -25.22 -54.33 36.31
N SER A 8 -24.59 -54.59 37.47
CA SER A 8 -23.28 -53.99 37.81
C SER A 8 -22.07 -54.62 37.09
N LEU A 9 -22.26 -55.71 36.33
CA LEU A 9 -21.16 -56.47 35.70
C LEU A 9 -21.00 -56.30 34.17
N LEU A 10 -21.79 -55.46 33.49
CA LEU A 10 -21.66 -55.19 32.05
C LEU A 10 -21.07 -53.79 31.77
N LYS A 11 -19.87 -53.53 32.28
CA LYS A 11 -18.94 -52.54 31.71
C LYS A 11 -17.75 -53.26 31.09
N GLU A 12 -18.03 -54.14 30.11
CA GLU A 12 -16.98 -54.55 29.19
C GLU A 12 -16.53 -53.30 28.42
N LYS A 13 -15.25 -52.93 28.59
CA LYS A 13 -14.60 -51.93 27.74
C LYS A 13 -14.73 -52.40 26.30
N VAL A 14 -15.57 -51.72 25.53
CA VAL A 14 -15.54 -51.83 24.07
C VAL A 14 -14.09 -51.56 23.64
N PRO A 15 -13.41 -52.50 22.97
CA PRO A 15 -12.05 -52.26 22.51
C PRO A 15 -12.07 -51.08 21.54
N GLU A 16 -11.26 -50.06 21.84
CA GLU A 16 -11.10 -48.91 20.96
C GLU A 16 -10.62 -49.39 19.58
N PRO A 17 -11.18 -48.87 18.48
CA PRO A 17 -10.74 -49.25 17.14
C PRO A 17 -9.26 -48.94 16.98
N ALA A 18 -8.49 -49.95 16.57
CA ALA A 18 -7.08 -49.79 16.23
C ALA A 18 -6.93 -48.68 15.17
N GLY A 19 -6.38 -47.54 15.57
CA GLY A 19 -6.20 -46.36 14.71
C GLY A 19 -6.81 -45.05 15.21
N TYR A 20 -7.48 -45.01 16.37
CA TYR A 20 -7.91 -43.74 16.96
C TYR A 20 -6.69 -42.96 17.50
N ARG A 21 -6.13 -42.05 16.70
CA ARG A 21 -5.25 -41.00 17.23
C ARG A 21 -6.11 -40.01 18.00
N HIS A 22 -5.80 -39.80 19.27
CA HIS A 22 -6.44 -38.77 20.05
C HIS A 22 -6.20 -37.40 19.39
N PRO A 23 -7.21 -36.53 19.23
CA PRO A 23 -7.11 -35.28 18.45
C PRO A 23 -5.97 -34.33 18.87
N MET A 24 -5.46 -34.49 20.09
CA MET A 24 -4.37 -33.69 20.66
C MET A 24 -2.98 -34.30 20.48
N GLU A 25 -2.84 -35.54 19.99
CA GLU A 25 -1.52 -36.18 19.84
C GLU A 25 -0.63 -35.40 18.88
N ASP A 26 -1.18 -34.92 17.76
CA ASP A 26 -0.41 -34.16 16.78
C ASP A 26 -0.04 -32.76 17.34
N PHE A 27 -0.90 -32.14 18.15
CA PHE A 27 -0.60 -30.88 18.83
C PHE A 27 0.44 -31.06 19.94
N ARG A 28 0.39 -32.16 20.68
CA ARG A 28 1.39 -32.54 21.69
C ARG A 28 2.73 -32.83 21.03
N ALA A 29 2.74 -33.56 19.92
CA ALA A 29 3.95 -33.82 19.13
C ALA A 29 4.59 -32.52 18.64
N MET A 30 3.79 -31.56 18.17
CA MET A 30 4.26 -30.22 17.81
C MET A 30 4.87 -29.49 19.02
N ALA A 31 4.26 -29.57 20.20
CA ALA A 31 4.78 -28.97 21.43
C ALA A 31 6.11 -29.59 21.89
N ILE A 32 6.26 -30.91 21.74
CA ILE A 32 7.52 -31.63 22.01
C ILE A 32 8.60 -31.21 21.00
N ALA A 33 8.27 -31.15 19.70
CA ALA A 33 9.20 -30.75 18.65
C ALA A 33 9.70 -29.30 18.86
N TYR A 34 8.83 -28.40 19.33
CA TYR A 34 9.21 -27.04 19.73
C TYR A 34 10.13 -27.03 20.96
N GLY A 35 10.01 -28.02 21.85
CA GLY A 35 10.67 -28.06 23.15
C GLY A 35 9.92 -27.32 24.25
N VAL A 36 8.59 -27.19 24.13
CA VAL A 36 7.72 -26.60 25.17
C VAL A 36 7.49 -27.58 26.31
N ILE A 37 7.45 -28.87 26.00
CA ILE A 37 7.25 -29.97 26.94
C ILE A 37 8.17 -31.14 26.56
N ASP A 38 8.49 -31.98 27.53
CA ASP A 38 9.22 -33.22 27.32
C ASP A 38 8.30 -34.35 26.83
N GLY A 39 8.89 -35.38 26.19
CA GLY A 39 8.15 -36.56 25.75
C GLY A 39 7.47 -37.34 26.88
N ASN A 40 7.88 -37.13 28.13
CA ASN A 40 7.31 -37.73 29.33
C ASN A 40 6.24 -36.85 30.00
N ASP A 41 6.10 -35.59 29.60
CA ASP A 41 5.12 -34.67 30.19
C ASP A 41 3.70 -35.04 29.78
N ASP A 42 2.78 -34.96 30.73
CA ASP A 42 1.37 -35.23 30.49
C ASP A 42 0.64 -34.04 29.84
N MET A 43 -0.61 -34.28 29.44
CA MET A 43 -1.48 -33.24 28.86
C MET A 43 -1.81 -32.10 29.84
N GLY A 44 -1.62 -32.31 31.14
CA GLY A 44 -1.79 -31.29 32.19
C GLY A 44 -0.69 -30.24 32.16
N VAL A 45 0.56 -30.66 31.95
CA VAL A 45 1.71 -29.76 31.75
C VAL A 45 1.50 -28.93 30.48
N LEU A 46 1.19 -29.58 29.35
CA LEU A 46 0.90 -28.89 28.09
C LEU A 46 -0.20 -27.85 28.25
N ARG A 47 -1.31 -28.24 28.89
CA ARG A 47 -2.43 -27.34 29.18
C ARG A 47 -1.96 -26.11 29.95
N LYS A 48 -1.21 -26.30 31.04
CA LYS A 48 -0.72 -25.21 31.89
C LYS A 48 0.08 -24.22 31.05
N ILE A 49 1.01 -24.70 30.23
CA ILE A 49 1.85 -23.84 29.40
C ILE A 49 1.03 -23.10 28.33
N CYS A 50 0.09 -23.78 27.67
CA CYS A 50 -0.80 -23.10 26.71
C CYS A 50 -1.60 -21.97 27.38
N LEU A 51 -2.12 -22.19 28.61
CA LEU A 51 -2.84 -21.16 29.36
C LEU A 51 -1.94 -19.97 29.72
N GLU A 52 -0.70 -20.24 30.15
CA GLU A 52 0.30 -19.21 30.47
C GLU A 52 0.71 -18.41 29.24
N ARG A 53 0.70 -19.03 28.06
CA ARG A 53 0.94 -18.38 26.75
C ARG A 53 -0.31 -17.73 26.14
N GLY A 54 -1.38 -17.52 26.93
CA GLY A 54 -2.54 -16.74 26.52
C GLY A 54 -3.70 -17.53 25.89
N LEU A 55 -3.60 -18.86 25.78
CA LEU A 55 -4.74 -19.67 25.37
C LEU A 55 -5.79 -19.70 26.49
N GLY A 56 -6.98 -19.16 26.26
CA GLY A 56 -8.05 -19.24 27.25
C GLY A 56 -8.55 -20.67 27.51
N LYS A 57 -9.26 -20.89 28.63
CA LYS A 57 -9.92 -22.18 28.92
C LYS A 57 -10.87 -22.62 27.79
N ALA A 58 -11.49 -21.66 27.10
CA ALA A 58 -12.32 -21.92 25.92
C ALA A 58 -11.48 -22.44 24.74
N GLY A 59 -10.33 -21.81 24.48
CA GLY A 59 -9.36 -22.25 23.46
C GLY A 59 -8.84 -23.67 23.71
N TRP A 60 -8.52 -24.00 24.96
CA TRP A 60 -8.12 -25.37 25.31
C TRP A 60 -9.22 -26.39 25.00
N ARG A 61 -10.48 -26.10 25.36
CA ARG A 61 -11.62 -26.99 25.01
C ARG A 61 -11.84 -27.08 23.51
N PHE A 62 -11.60 -25.99 22.78
CA PHE A 62 -11.70 -25.94 21.33
C PHE A 62 -10.65 -26.83 20.66
N LEU A 63 -9.38 -26.75 21.10
CA LEU A 63 -8.31 -27.65 20.68
C LEU A 63 -8.66 -29.11 20.95
N ASN A 64 -9.07 -29.46 22.17
CA ASN A 64 -9.42 -30.86 22.49
C ASN A 64 -10.55 -31.40 21.62
N ARG A 65 -11.51 -30.55 21.24
CA ARG A 65 -12.65 -30.96 20.43
C ARG A 65 -12.27 -31.17 18.97
N TYR A 66 -11.44 -30.30 18.40
CA TYR A 66 -11.21 -30.24 16.96
C TYR A 66 -9.82 -30.74 16.52
N GLY A 67 -8.89 -30.90 17.46
CA GLY A 67 -7.52 -31.31 17.21
C GLY A 67 -6.85 -30.44 16.15
N GLU A 68 -6.18 -31.10 15.21
CA GLU A 68 -5.52 -30.46 14.06
C GLU A 68 -6.41 -29.50 13.29
N LYS A 69 -7.71 -29.79 13.15
CA LYS A 69 -8.64 -28.92 12.41
C LYS A 69 -8.72 -27.51 12.99
N ALA A 70 -8.45 -27.34 14.30
CA ALA A 70 -8.47 -26.03 14.95
C ALA A 70 -7.35 -25.09 14.46
N TYR A 71 -6.26 -25.65 13.93
CA TYR A 71 -5.07 -24.91 13.47
C TYR A 71 -4.59 -25.35 12.08
N ALA A 72 -5.40 -26.06 11.30
CA ALA A 72 -5.02 -26.59 9.99
C ALA A 72 -4.50 -25.49 9.03
N ALA A 73 -5.04 -24.28 9.13
CA ALA A 73 -4.58 -23.11 8.35
C ALA A 73 -3.15 -22.65 8.67
N VAL A 74 -2.60 -23.04 9.82
CA VAL A 74 -1.24 -22.68 10.26
C VAL A 74 -0.19 -23.64 9.72
N ILE A 75 -0.57 -24.90 9.47
CA ILE A 75 0.34 -25.96 9.00
C ILE A 75 1.10 -25.54 7.73
N PRO A 76 0.45 -25.03 6.67
CA PRO A 76 1.17 -24.64 5.45
C PRO A 76 1.91 -23.30 5.57
N ALA A 77 1.75 -22.57 6.68
CA ALA A 77 2.26 -21.19 6.79
C ALA A 77 3.75 -21.12 7.17
N THR A 78 4.28 -22.15 7.84
CA THR A 78 5.70 -22.22 8.23
C THR A 78 6.19 -23.66 8.26
N GLU A 79 7.42 -23.87 7.78
CA GLU A 79 8.13 -25.15 7.89
C GLU A 79 8.83 -25.29 9.25
N ASP A 80 8.99 -24.19 10.00
CA ASP A 80 9.58 -24.20 11.34
C ASP A 80 8.53 -24.62 12.38
N ASP A 81 8.72 -25.82 12.93
CA ASP A 81 7.88 -26.36 14.00
C ASP A 81 7.85 -25.46 15.23
N LYS A 82 8.89 -24.63 15.44
CA LYS A 82 8.90 -23.65 16.51
C LYS A 82 7.86 -22.57 16.26
N GLU A 83 7.99 -21.79 15.19
CA GLU A 83 7.01 -20.74 14.89
C GLU A 83 5.57 -21.30 14.82
N ARG A 84 5.40 -22.51 14.27
CA ARG A 84 4.10 -23.15 14.10
C ARG A 84 3.28 -23.26 15.39
N PHE A 85 3.91 -23.62 16.50
CA PHE A 85 3.19 -23.81 17.77
C PHE A 85 2.61 -22.51 18.33
N ASP A 86 3.41 -21.44 18.37
CA ASP A 86 2.97 -20.14 18.91
C ASP A 86 1.87 -19.54 18.02
N ILE A 87 1.99 -19.69 16.70
CA ILE A 87 0.96 -19.22 15.77
C ILE A 87 -0.31 -20.05 15.92
N ALA A 88 -0.21 -21.37 16.09
CA ALA A 88 -1.36 -22.22 16.35
C ALA A 88 -2.09 -21.82 17.63
N LEU A 89 -1.36 -21.54 18.71
CA LEU A 89 -1.93 -21.04 19.96
C LEU A 89 -2.65 -19.71 19.77
N TYR A 90 -1.99 -18.74 19.15
CA TYR A 90 -2.57 -17.43 18.86
C TYR A 90 -3.81 -17.56 17.98
N PHE A 91 -3.75 -18.31 16.89
CA PHE A 91 -4.85 -18.47 15.95
C PHE A 91 -6.07 -19.13 16.60
N VAL A 92 -5.87 -20.15 17.44
CA VAL A 92 -6.95 -20.78 18.19
C VAL A 92 -7.54 -19.81 19.22
N ALA A 93 -6.71 -19.10 19.97
CA ALA A 93 -7.17 -18.10 20.93
C ALA A 93 -8.01 -17.03 20.24
N TRP A 94 -7.52 -16.51 19.11
CA TRP A 94 -8.19 -15.52 18.28
C TRP A 94 -9.57 -16.00 17.79
N GLN A 95 -9.65 -17.21 17.20
CA GLN A 95 -10.92 -17.81 16.79
C GLN A 95 -11.93 -17.90 17.95
N CYS A 96 -11.46 -18.32 19.13
CA CYS A 96 -12.30 -18.47 20.31
C CYS A 96 -12.78 -17.12 20.86
N CYS A 97 -11.92 -16.11 20.89
CA CYS A 97 -12.29 -14.74 21.25
C CYS A 97 -13.34 -14.16 20.27
N GLY A 98 -13.31 -14.59 19.01
CA GLY A 98 -14.32 -14.25 17.99
C GLY A 98 -15.67 -14.92 18.22
N GLY A 99 -15.71 -15.90 19.13
CA GLY A 99 -16.90 -16.70 19.41
C GLY A 99 -17.21 -17.72 18.32
N LEU A 100 -16.20 -18.20 17.59
CA LEU A 100 -16.37 -19.31 16.67
C LEU A 100 -16.73 -20.58 17.45
N LYS A 101 -17.72 -21.32 16.94
CA LYS A 101 -18.17 -22.59 17.52
C LYS A 101 -17.45 -23.79 16.90
N GLU A 102 -16.84 -23.61 15.74
CA GLU A 102 -16.09 -24.59 14.95
C GLU A 102 -14.89 -23.89 14.30
N PRO A 103 -13.87 -24.62 13.83
CA PRO A 103 -12.71 -24.01 13.20
C PRO A 103 -13.09 -23.14 12.00
N LEU A 104 -12.40 -22.01 11.85
CA LEU A 104 -12.53 -21.17 10.66
C LEU A 104 -12.19 -21.99 9.42
N ALA A 105 -12.93 -21.78 8.33
CA ALA A 105 -12.62 -22.39 7.04
C ALA A 105 -11.12 -22.21 6.71
N VAL A 106 -10.46 -23.28 6.28
CA VAL A 106 -8.99 -23.32 6.12
C VAL A 106 -8.53 -22.22 5.17
N GLU A 107 -9.28 -21.99 4.10
CA GLU A 107 -9.00 -20.97 3.09
C GLU A 107 -9.03 -19.55 3.69
N LEU A 108 -9.92 -19.27 4.64
CA LEU A 108 -9.95 -17.99 5.35
C LEU A 108 -8.83 -17.89 6.38
N GLY A 109 -8.56 -19.00 7.08
CA GLY A 109 -7.47 -19.09 8.05
C GLY A 109 -6.11 -18.84 7.41
N GLU A 110 -5.80 -19.50 6.28
CA GLU A 110 -4.52 -19.32 5.59
C GLU A 110 -4.28 -17.85 5.22
N ARG A 111 -5.33 -17.16 4.76
CA ARG A 111 -5.26 -15.75 4.38
C ARG A 111 -5.10 -14.85 5.59
N PHE A 112 -5.76 -15.18 6.70
CA PHE A 112 -5.55 -14.49 7.98
C PHE A 112 -4.10 -14.60 8.45
N ILE A 113 -3.56 -15.81 8.46
CA ILE A 113 -2.17 -16.07 8.86
C ILE A 113 -1.21 -15.32 7.93
N SER A 114 -1.40 -15.39 6.62
CA SER A 114 -0.61 -14.63 5.65
C SER A 114 -0.64 -13.11 5.92
N CYS A 115 -1.78 -12.55 6.31
CA CYS A 115 -1.90 -11.12 6.60
C CYS A 115 -1.16 -10.69 7.89
N LEU A 116 -0.95 -11.62 8.84
CA LEU A 116 -0.22 -11.37 10.08
C LEU A 116 1.29 -11.46 9.90
N PHE A 117 1.75 -12.42 9.13
CA PHE A 117 3.19 -12.63 8.89
C PHE A 117 3.85 -11.49 8.12
N ASP A 118 3.09 -10.76 7.32
CA ASP A 118 3.55 -9.57 6.61
C ASP A 118 4.03 -8.43 7.53
N ALA A 119 3.76 -8.48 8.85
CA ALA A 119 4.09 -7.41 9.79
C ALA A 119 5.24 -7.70 10.78
N PHE A 120 5.77 -8.94 10.87
CA PHE A 120 6.75 -9.41 11.88
C PHE A 120 6.43 -9.07 13.35
N ILE A 121 5.26 -8.50 13.62
CA ILE A 121 4.88 -7.93 14.90
C ILE A 121 3.40 -8.26 15.10
N LEU A 122 3.12 -9.20 16.01
CA LEU A 122 1.78 -9.58 16.50
C LEU A 122 1.04 -8.44 17.22
N GLU A 123 1.55 -7.20 17.22
CA GLU A 123 1.03 -6.07 18.00
C GLU A 123 -0.24 -5.43 17.42
N ARG A 124 -0.60 -5.71 16.15
CA ARG A 124 -1.82 -5.15 15.54
C ARG A 124 -2.92 -6.20 15.43
N ASP A 125 -3.62 -6.39 16.55
CA ASP A 125 -4.74 -7.33 16.65
C ASP A 125 -5.90 -6.91 15.73
N ILE A 126 -6.19 -7.76 14.74
CA ILE A 126 -7.44 -7.72 13.98
C ILE A 126 -8.56 -8.20 14.92
N ASP A 127 -9.64 -7.43 15.07
CA ASP A 127 -10.73 -7.78 15.99
C ASP A 127 -11.30 -9.18 15.67
N PRO A 128 -11.22 -10.14 16.61
CA PRO A 128 -11.53 -11.54 16.33
C PRO A 128 -13.00 -11.80 15.99
N ARG A 129 -13.90 -10.86 16.32
CA ARG A 129 -15.33 -10.97 15.97
C ARG A 129 -15.54 -11.05 14.45
N ILE A 130 -14.59 -10.55 13.66
CA ILE A 130 -14.67 -10.61 12.20
C ILE A 130 -14.62 -12.04 11.66
N ALA A 131 -13.89 -12.96 12.31
CA ALA A 131 -13.81 -14.35 11.87
C ALA A 131 -15.18 -15.03 11.86
N ARG A 132 -16.01 -14.77 12.89
CA ARG A 132 -17.36 -15.35 12.93
C ARG A 132 -18.20 -14.81 11.78
N LEU A 133 -18.14 -13.50 11.51
CA LEU A 133 -18.89 -12.89 10.42
C LEU A 133 -18.44 -13.41 9.05
N ALA A 134 -17.14 -13.57 8.82
CA ALA A 134 -16.59 -14.13 7.60
C ALA A 134 -17.00 -15.60 7.44
N ASN A 135 -16.91 -16.39 8.51
CA ASN A 135 -17.30 -17.81 8.51
C ASN A 135 -18.80 -18.02 8.29
N ASP A 136 -19.64 -17.14 8.83
CA ASP A 136 -21.08 -17.19 8.59
C ASP A 136 -21.40 -16.80 7.14
N HIS A 137 -20.67 -15.83 6.57
CA HIS A 137 -20.86 -15.40 5.19
C HIS A 137 -20.39 -16.45 4.16
N ILE A 138 -19.20 -17.03 4.33
CA ILE A 138 -18.66 -18.01 3.36
C ILE A 138 -19.55 -19.25 3.21
N LYS A 139 -20.28 -19.63 4.26
CA LYS A 139 -21.26 -20.73 4.23
C LYS A 139 -22.50 -20.42 3.38
N GLN A 140 -22.80 -19.15 3.18
CA GLN A 140 -23.93 -18.70 2.35
C GLN A 140 -23.56 -18.66 0.85
N LEU A 141 -22.28 -18.78 0.50
CA LEU A 141 -21.82 -18.76 -0.89
C LEU A 141 -22.07 -20.11 -1.56
N ALA A 142 -22.52 -20.05 -2.82
CA ALA A 142 -23.15 -21.16 -3.54
C ALA A 142 -22.17 -22.28 -3.93
N GLY A 143 -20.88 -21.95 -4.14
CA GLY A 143 -19.90 -22.93 -4.60
C GLY A 143 -18.43 -22.57 -4.33
N PRO A 144 -17.51 -23.51 -4.61
CA PRO A 144 -16.08 -23.35 -4.33
C PRO A 144 -15.45 -22.10 -4.96
N ALA A 145 -15.82 -21.76 -6.21
CA ALA A 145 -15.30 -20.60 -6.90
C ALA A 145 -15.65 -19.28 -6.19
N GLU A 146 -16.92 -19.11 -5.76
CA GLU A 146 -17.33 -17.92 -5.01
C GLU A 146 -16.63 -17.82 -3.66
N ARG A 147 -16.40 -18.94 -2.99
CA ARG A 147 -15.66 -19.00 -1.73
C ARG A 147 -14.20 -18.62 -1.90
N GLU A 148 -13.57 -19.07 -2.97
CA GLU A 148 -12.21 -18.70 -3.34
C GLU A 148 -12.11 -17.20 -3.64
N THR A 149 -12.99 -16.67 -4.50
CA THR A 149 -13.09 -15.23 -4.77
C THR A 149 -13.27 -14.43 -3.48
N PHE A 150 -14.19 -14.84 -2.60
CA PHE A 150 -14.40 -14.19 -1.32
C PHE A 150 -13.14 -14.20 -0.45
N ALA A 151 -12.48 -15.35 -0.31
CA ALA A 151 -11.29 -15.50 0.51
C ALA A 151 -10.11 -14.66 -0.03
N HIS A 152 -10.00 -14.48 -1.35
CA HIS A 152 -8.90 -13.78 -1.99
C HIS A 152 -9.13 -12.27 -2.17
N GLU A 153 -10.32 -11.87 -2.61
CA GLU A 153 -10.57 -10.50 -3.05
C GLU A 153 -11.32 -9.66 -2.01
N GLU A 154 -12.07 -10.29 -1.11
CA GLU A 154 -12.83 -9.53 -0.11
C GLU A 154 -12.22 -9.67 1.27
N TRP A 155 -11.97 -10.91 1.71
CA TRP A 155 -11.47 -11.21 3.03
C TRP A 155 -10.09 -10.61 3.29
N VAL A 156 -9.11 -10.88 2.42
CA VAL A 156 -7.73 -10.35 2.54
C VAL A 156 -7.74 -8.82 2.62
N HIS A 157 -8.47 -8.16 1.73
CA HIS A 157 -8.50 -6.71 1.70
C HIS A 157 -9.13 -6.10 2.95
N LEU A 158 -10.16 -6.75 3.49
CA LEU A 158 -10.79 -6.33 4.72
C LEU A 158 -9.87 -6.57 5.93
N LEU A 159 -9.13 -7.68 5.96
CA LEU A 159 -8.13 -7.95 7.00
C LEU A 159 -7.03 -6.88 7.02
N ILE A 160 -6.48 -6.53 5.85
CA ILE A 160 -5.46 -5.48 5.72
C ILE A 160 -6.03 -4.14 6.20
N TRP A 161 -7.24 -3.78 5.77
CA TRP A 161 -7.90 -2.57 6.24
C TRP A 161 -8.09 -2.56 7.76
N MET A 162 -8.53 -3.68 8.34
CA MET A 162 -8.73 -3.78 9.79
C MET A 162 -7.41 -3.67 10.57
N ARG A 163 -6.34 -4.30 10.07
CA ARG A 163 -5.00 -4.24 10.66
C ARG A 163 -4.43 -2.82 10.63
N ASP A 164 -4.55 -2.15 9.49
CA ASP A 164 -3.85 -0.89 9.23
C ASP A 164 -4.62 0.33 9.74
N GLU A 165 -5.94 0.33 9.61
CA GLU A 165 -6.79 1.47 9.98
C GLU A 165 -7.53 1.29 11.30
N GLN A 166 -7.55 0.07 11.85
CA GLN A 166 -8.22 -0.28 13.12
C GLN A 166 -9.61 0.36 13.27
N PRO A 167 -10.52 0.15 12.31
CA PRO A 167 -11.84 0.77 12.32
C PRO A 167 -12.65 0.32 13.55
N ARG A 168 -13.23 1.30 14.26
CA ARG A 168 -14.07 1.02 15.42
C ARG A 168 -15.51 0.73 15.02
N PHE A 169 -16.02 -0.43 15.44
CA PHE A 169 -17.41 -0.84 15.22
C PHE A 169 -18.17 -0.92 16.53
N ASP A 170 -19.39 -0.40 16.54
CA ASP A 170 -20.30 -0.54 17.67
C ASP A 170 -20.97 -1.92 17.70
N ARG A 171 -21.68 -2.22 18.79
CA ARG A 171 -22.36 -3.51 18.99
C ARG A 171 -23.42 -3.80 17.93
N ASN A 172 -24.11 -2.78 17.42
CA ASN A 172 -25.16 -2.94 16.42
C ASN A 172 -24.55 -3.25 15.04
N GLN A 173 -23.43 -2.63 14.70
CA GLN A 173 -22.69 -2.91 13.48
C GLN A 173 -22.17 -4.35 13.44
N TRP A 174 -21.64 -4.87 14.57
CA TRP A 174 -21.27 -6.28 14.67
C TRP A 174 -22.46 -7.24 14.54
N ARG A 175 -23.62 -6.86 15.09
CA ARG A 175 -24.85 -7.66 15.01
C ARG A 175 -25.48 -7.67 13.61
N ALA A 176 -25.33 -6.59 12.86
CA ALA A 176 -25.85 -6.47 11.50
C ALA A 176 -25.10 -7.35 10.48
N GLY A 177 -23.97 -7.93 10.88
CA GLY A 177 -23.27 -8.96 10.11
C GLY A 177 -22.37 -8.43 8.99
N TRP A 178 -21.89 -9.36 8.16
CA TRP A 178 -20.86 -9.15 7.16
C TRP A 178 -21.13 -7.96 6.22
N GLY A 179 -22.36 -7.86 5.69
CA GLY A 179 -22.73 -6.81 4.74
C GLY A 179 -22.54 -5.38 5.28
N THR A 180 -22.69 -5.16 6.59
CA THR A 180 -22.44 -3.85 7.20
C THR A 180 -20.95 -3.53 7.27
N ILE A 181 -20.11 -4.50 7.64
CA ILE A 181 -18.65 -4.34 7.65
C ILE A 181 -18.15 -4.08 6.22
N ARG A 182 -18.60 -4.89 5.25
CA ARG A 182 -18.28 -4.71 3.83
C ARG A 182 -18.65 -3.31 3.33
N ARG A 183 -19.86 -2.83 3.59
CA ARG A 183 -20.28 -1.47 3.16
C ARG A 183 -19.38 -0.38 3.76
N ARG A 184 -18.99 -0.52 5.04
CA ARG A 184 -18.11 0.46 5.69
C ARG A 184 -16.71 0.43 5.08
N TYR A 185 -16.18 -0.75 4.83
CA TYR A 185 -14.93 -0.94 4.12
C TYR A 185 -14.97 -0.29 2.73
N GLN A 186 -16.02 -0.54 1.94
CA GLN A 186 -16.17 0.07 0.61
C GLN A 186 -16.25 1.59 0.66
N LYS A 187 -17.00 2.15 1.62
CA LYS A 187 -17.05 3.60 1.85
C LYS A 187 -15.68 4.17 2.20
N TRP A 188 -14.92 3.51 3.07
CA TRP A 188 -13.56 3.92 3.40
C TRP A 188 -12.64 3.84 2.18
N LYS A 189 -12.69 2.75 1.41
CA LYS A 189 -11.90 2.55 0.19
C LYS A 189 -12.13 3.69 -0.81
N MET A 190 -13.40 4.02 -1.09
CA MET A 190 -13.74 5.13 -2.00
C MET A 190 -13.19 6.47 -1.50
N ALA A 191 -13.28 6.75 -0.20
CA ALA A 191 -12.80 7.99 0.39
C ALA A 191 -11.25 8.08 0.47
N ASN A 192 -10.54 6.95 0.37
CA ASN A 192 -9.09 6.87 0.59
C ASN A 192 -8.33 6.33 -0.64
N MET A 193 -8.93 6.34 -1.84
CA MET A 193 -8.29 5.81 -3.05
C MET A 193 -6.87 6.40 -3.27
N GLY A 194 -6.66 7.69 -3.01
CA GLY A 194 -5.34 8.33 -3.15
C GLY A 194 -4.30 7.96 -2.08
N ARG A 195 -4.70 7.35 -0.95
CA ARG A 195 -3.78 6.93 0.13
C ARG A 195 -3.27 5.50 -0.06
N ILE A 196 -3.97 4.72 -0.88
CA ILE A 196 -3.72 3.29 -1.10
C ILE A 196 -3.36 2.98 -2.55
N SER A 197 -3.12 4.02 -3.36
CA SER A 197 -2.68 3.90 -4.74
C SER A 197 -1.48 4.80 -5.03
N TRP A 198 -0.74 4.45 -6.06
CA TRP A 198 0.41 5.19 -6.58
C TRP A 198 0.43 5.10 -8.09
N GLN A 199 1.10 6.05 -8.73
CA GLN A 199 1.20 6.05 -10.19
C GLN A 199 2.39 5.20 -10.65
N SER A 200 2.15 4.40 -11.70
CA SER A 200 3.20 3.86 -12.55
C SER A 200 3.29 4.70 -13.82
N ILE A 201 4.49 5.17 -14.17
CA ILE A 201 4.73 5.84 -15.46
C ILE A 201 4.75 4.83 -16.61
N LEU A 202 4.98 3.55 -16.31
CA LEU A 202 4.95 2.47 -17.28
C LEU A 202 3.53 1.85 -17.29
N PRO A 203 2.76 1.96 -18.38
CA PRO A 203 1.46 1.31 -18.51
C PRO A 203 1.60 -0.21 -18.69
N PRO A 204 0.49 -0.98 -18.65
CA PRO A 204 0.50 -2.40 -19.01
C PRO A 204 1.03 -2.60 -20.43
N PHE A 205 1.76 -3.69 -20.66
CA PHE A 205 2.28 -4.03 -21.99
C PHE A 205 2.50 -5.53 -22.16
N ASP A 206 2.51 -5.98 -23.42
CA ASP A 206 2.85 -7.35 -23.78
C ASP A 206 4.26 -7.42 -24.38
N GLN A 207 4.98 -8.50 -24.07
CA GLN A 207 6.30 -8.79 -24.60
C GLN A 207 6.52 -10.31 -24.65
N ASP A 208 6.88 -10.84 -25.81
CA ASP A 208 7.23 -12.26 -26.00
C ASP A 208 6.16 -13.24 -25.48
N GLY A 209 4.88 -12.93 -25.70
CA GLY A 209 3.75 -13.75 -25.25
C GLY A 209 3.46 -13.67 -23.74
N LEU A 210 4.06 -12.70 -23.06
CA LEU A 210 3.84 -12.40 -21.65
C LEU A 210 3.17 -11.05 -21.49
N HIS A 211 2.25 -10.95 -20.55
CA HIS A 211 1.61 -9.71 -20.16
C HIS A 211 2.24 -9.17 -18.88
N VAL A 212 2.57 -7.88 -18.87
CA VAL A 212 3.12 -7.17 -17.71
C VAL A 212 2.13 -6.11 -17.25
N GLN A 213 1.68 -6.25 -16.01
CA GLN A 213 0.72 -5.35 -15.37
C GLN A 213 1.38 -4.62 -14.20
N PRO A 214 1.50 -3.28 -14.21
CA PRO A 214 1.92 -2.53 -13.03
C PRO A 214 0.91 -2.73 -11.89
N LEU A 215 1.43 -2.96 -10.69
CA LEU A 215 0.66 -3.02 -9.45
C LEU A 215 0.70 -1.64 -8.80
N THR A 216 -0.43 -0.94 -8.83
CA THR A 216 -0.60 0.48 -8.55
C THR A 216 -1.44 0.77 -7.30
N SER A 217 -1.83 -0.28 -6.57
CA SER A 217 -2.54 -0.13 -5.30
C SER A 217 -2.14 -1.19 -4.28
N SER A 218 -2.35 -0.89 -3.00
CA SER A 218 -2.10 -1.84 -1.91
C SER A 218 -2.92 -3.12 -2.06
N TYR A 219 -4.08 -3.01 -2.73
CA TYR A 219 -4.93 -4.15 -3.06
C TYR A 219 -4.33 -5.04 -4.13
N GLU A 220 -3.86 -4.45 -5.23
CA GLU A 220 -3.17 -5.20 -6.29
C GLU A 220 -1.93 -5.92 -5.74
N LEU A 221 -1.19 -5.31 -4.80
CA LEU A 221 -0.09 -6.00 -4.11
C LEU A 221 -0.57 -7.16 -3.22
N ALA A 222 -1.66 -6.97 -2.47
CA ALA A 222 -2.19 -8.01 -1.59
C ALA A 222 -2.74 -9.21 -2.38
N GLU A 223 -3.47 -8.94 -3.45
CA GLU A 223 -3.98 -9.94 -4.39
C GLU A 223 -2.83 -10.70 -5.04
N GLU A 224 -1.82 -9.98 -5.53
CA GLU A 224 -0.63 -10.59 -6.10
C GLU A 224 0.10 -11.47 -5.07
N GLY A 225 0.27 -10.99 -3.84
CA GLY A 225 0.88 -11.76 -2.75
C GLY A 225 0.11 -13.03 -2.44
N GLY A 226 -1.22 -12.95 -2.42
CA GLY A 226 -2.09 -14.10 -2.22
C GLY A 226 -2.02 -15.13 -3.36
N ARG A 227 -1.96 -14.65 -4.60
CA ARG A 227 -1.89 -15.44 -5.85
C ARG A 227 -0.54 -16.12 -6.03
N MET A 228 0.53 -15.35 -5.81
CA MET A 228 1.92 -15.79 -5.93
C MET A 228 2.45 -16.45 -4.65
N LYS A 229 1.71 -16.37 -3.54
CA LYS A 229 2.11 -16.88 -2.22
C LYS A 229 3.51 -16.35 -1.85
N ASN A 230 3.70 -15.03 -1.98
CA ASN A 230 4.94 -14.31 -1.67
C ASN A 230 4.64 -13.03 -0.87
N CYS A 231 5.67 -12.37 -0.33
CA CYS A 231 5.53 -11.24 0.59
C CYS A 231 5.30 -9.90 -0.13
N VAL A 232 4.81 -9.90 -1.38
CA VAL A 232 4.72 -8.66 -2.16
C VAL A 232 3.71 -7.65 -1.59
N GLY A 233 2.72 -8.13 -0.82
CA GLY A 233 1.76 -7.29 -0.09
C GLY A 233 2.42 -6.30 0.89
N THR A 234 3.63 -6.60 1.36
CA THR A 234 4.38 -5.79 2.33
C THR A 234 4.95 -4.49 1.75
N TYR A 235 4.99 -4.33 0.43
CA TYR A 235 5.65 -3.19 -0.23
C TYR A 235 4.78 -1.93 -0.33
N THR A 236 3.58 -1.92 0.26
CA THR A 236 2.62 -0.80 0.15
C THR A 236 3.24 0.55 0.53
N SER A 237 3.88 0.63 1.69
CA SER A 237 4.47 1.88 2.20
C SER A 237 5.58 2.41 1.29
N GLN A 238 6.42 1.50 0.76
CA GLN A 238 7.52 1.82 -0.13
C GLN A 238 7.01 2.28 -1.51
N CYS A 239 5.90 1.71 -1.99
CA CYS A 239 5.29 2.16 -3.24
C CYS A 239 4.68 3.56 -3.12
N ILE A 240 3.98 3.82 -2.01
CA ILE A 240 3.42 5.15 -1.68
C ILE A 240 4.54 6.19 -1.57
N ALA A 241 5.67 5.84 -0.94
CA ALA A 241 6.83 6.72 -0.83
C ALA A 241 7.53 7.00 -2.18
N GLY A 242 7.23 6.24 -3.22
CA GLY A 242 7.89 6.36 -4.52
C GLY A 242 9.19 5.55 -4.64
N ASP A 243 9.51 4.72 -3.64
CA ASP A 243 10.76 3.97 -3.57
C ASP A 243 10.71 2.65 -4.35
N TYR A 244 9.50 2.11 -4.56
CA TYR A 244 9.30 0.82 -5.22
C TYR A 244 8.23 0.87 -6.29
N ARG A 245 8.42 0.09 -7.35
CA ARG A 245 7.39 -0.24 -8.33
C ARG A 245 7.40 -1.73 -8.60
N LEU A 246 6.20 -2.31 -8.63
CA LEU A 246 6.02 -3.74 -8.76
C LEU A 246 5.11 -4.05 -9.93
N PHE A 247 5.35 -5.21 -10.54
CA PHE A 247 4.71 -5.63 -11.77
C PHE A 247 4.37 -7.12 -11.67
N SER A 248 3.13 -7.46 -11.99
CA SER A 248 2.70 -8.84 -12.22
C SER A 248 3.07 -9.25 -13.63
N ILE A 249 3.59 -10.46 -13.78
CA ILE A 249 3.94 -11.07 -15.07
C ILE A 249 3.12 -12.34 -15.24
N THR A 250 2.31 -12.38 -16.30
CA THR A 250 1.46 -13.51 -16.65
C THR A 250 1.72 -13.98 -18.08
N GLU A 251 1.29 -15.19 -18.42
CA GLU A 251 1.11 -15.57 -19.83
C GLU A 251 0.00 -14.71 -20.43
N ALA A 252 0.24 -14.14 -21.62
CA ALA A 252 -0.72 -13.25 -22.27
C ALA A 252 -2.00 -13.99 -22.71
N GLU A 253 -1.87 -15.23 -23.19
CA GLU A 253 -3.01 -16.02 -23.68
C GLU A 253 -3.86 -16.60 -22.54
N SER A 254 -3.22 -17.20 -21.54
CA SER A 254 -3.89 -17.96 -20.49
C SER A 254 -4.17 -17.17 -19.21
N GLY A 255 -3.53 -16.01 -19.05
CA GLY A 255 -3.54 -15.25 -17.79
C GLY A 255 -2.76 -15.93 -16.65
N ARG A 256 -2.06 -17.05 -16.91
CA ARG A 256 -1.40 -17.84 -15.87
C ARG A 256 -0.30 -17.02 -15.17
N PRO A 257 -0.28 -16.94 -13.81
CA PRO A 257 0.81 -16.33 -13.06
C PRO A 257 2.17 -16.95 -13.37
N LEU A 258 3.18 -16.13 -13.68
CA LEU A 258 4.55 -16.60 -13.87
C LEU A 258 5.52 -16.01 -12.85
N ALA A 259 5.48 -14.69 -12.65
CA ALA A 259 6.39 -14.00 -11.75
C ALA A 259 5.84 -12.65 -11.30
N THR A 260 6.43 -12.12 -10.24
CA THR A 260 6.31 -10.72 -9.83
C THR A 260 7.69 -10.09 -9.90
N ALA A 261 7.80 -8.93 -10.53
CA ALA A 261 9.03 -8.16 -10.64
C ALA A 261 8.94 -6.88 -9.81
N SER A 262 10.02 -6.50 -9.16
CA SER A 262 10.15 -5.24 -8.44
C SER A 262 11.38 -4.46 -8.91
N ILE A 263 11.20 -3.16 -9.08
CA ILE A 263 12.29 -2.19 -9.21
C ILE A 263 12.28 -1.26 -8.01
N GLN A 264 13.46 -0.86 -7.58
CA GLN A 264 13.69 -0.01 -6.42
C GLN A 264 14.47 1.24 -6.84
N ARG A 265 14.03 2.40 -6.34
CA ARG A 265 14.76 3.66 -6.44
C ARG A 265 15.94 3.68 -5.47
N LYS A 266 17.13 4.04 -5.96
CA LYS A 266 18.34 4.27 -5.19
C LYS A 266 18.88 5.66 -5.52
N GLY A 267 18.53 6.65 -4.72
CA GLY A 267 18.79 8.05 -5.06
C GLY A 267 18.09 8.42 -6.37
N ASP A 268 18.88 8.78 -7.37
CA ASP A 268 18.36 9.29 -8.64
C ASP A 268 18.20 8.23 -9.74
N TYR A 269 18.40 6.94 -9.43
CA TYR A 269 18.27 5.87 -10.43
C TYR A 269 17.41 4.69 -9.93
N TRP A 270 16.87 3.94 -10.88
CA TRP A 270 16.16 2.69 -10.62
C TRP A 270 17.07 1.49 -10.83
N LYS A 271 16.86 0.44 -10.05
CA LYS A 271 17.47 -0.87 -10.25
C LYS A 271 16.44 -1.98 -10.07
N ILE A 272 16.68 -3.14 -10.67
CA ILE A 272 15.93 -4.35 -10.34
C ILE A 272 16.29 -4.71 -8.90
N ASP A 273 15.26 -4.93 -8.08
CA ASP A 273 15.43 -5.52 -6.76
C ASP A 273 15.23 -7.03 -6.85
N GLN A 274 14.06 -7.49 -7.29
CA GLN A 274 13.75 -8.92 -7.38
C GLN A 274 12.86 -9.27 -8.57
N VAL A 275 12.99 -10.50 -9.06
CA VAL A 275 12.00 -11.16 -9.92
C VAL A 275 11.76 -12.56 -9.36
N LYS A 276 10.54 -12.85 -8.90
CA LYS A 276 10.22 -14.07 -8.16
C LYS A 276 8.98 -14.75 -8.70
N GLY A 277 9.05 -16.07 -8.84
CA GLY A 277 7.91 -16.93 -9.14
C GLY A 277 7.07 -17.23 -7.90
N LYS A 278 6.06 -18.09 -8.08
CA LYS A 278 5.18 -18.54 -7.00
C LYS A 278 5.99 -19.17 -5.85
N PHE A 279 5.64 -18.87 -4.60
CA PHE A 279 6.37 -19.30 -3.40
C PHE A 279 7.83 -18.84 -3.35
N ASN A 280 8.12 -17.61 -3.80
CA ASN A 280 9.47 -17.04 -3.86
C ASN A 280 10.49 -17.86 -4.69
N ARG A 281 10.01 -18.79 -5.53
CA ARG A 281 10.86 -19.64 -6.36
C ARG A 281 11.53 -18.84 -7.47
N THR A 282 12.61 -19.38 -8.01
CA THR A 282 13.24 -18.84 -9.22
C THR A 282 12.21 -18.83 -10.37
N PRO A 283 11.97 -17.68 -11.02
CA PRO A 283 11.02 -17.59 -12.12
C PRO A 283 11.54 -18.34 -13.36
N VAL A 284 10.62 -18.74 -14.24
CA VAL A 284 10.99 -19.28 -15.56
C VAL A 284 11.80 -18.26 -16.36
N THR A 285 12.78 -18.72 -17.15
CA THR A 285 13.79 -17.86 -17.81
C THR A 285 13.21 -16.68 -18.57
N ARG A 286 12.11 -16.88 -19.31
CA ARG A 286 11.44 -15.80 -20.04
C ARG A 286 10.90 -14.70 -19.12
N ALA A 287 10.28 -15.07 -18.00
CA ALA A 287 9.76 -14.11 -17.02
C ALA A 287 10.91 -13.43 -16.25
N ALA A 288 12.00 -14.14 -15.97
CA ALA A 288 13.20 -13.58 -15.36
C ALA A 288 13.80 -12.43 -16.20
N ARG A 289 13.85 -12.60 -17.53
CA ARG A 289 14.38 -11.60 -18.47
C ARG A 289 13.56 -10.32 -18.49
N LEU A 290 12.25 -10.41 -18.27
CA LEU A 290 11.38 -9.23 -18.27
C LEU A 290 11.71 -8.21 -17.18
N GLY A 291 12.35 -8.61 -16.07
CA GLY A 291 12.82 -7.64 -15.07
C GLY A 291 13.73 -6.56 -15.68
N ARG A 292 14.59 -6.94 -16.63
CA ARG A 292 15.46 -5.99 -17.35
C ARG A 292 14.68 -5.12 -18.31
N VAL A 293 13.77 -5.72 -19.09
CA VAL A 293 12.91 -4.98 -20.03
C VAL A 293 12.05 -3.96 -19.32
N ILE A 294 11.48 -4.32 -18.15
CA ILE A 294 10.71 -3.43 -17.30
C ILE A 294 11.57 -2.25 -16.86
N LEU A 295 12.77 -2.50 -16.32
CA LEU A 295 13.66 -1.44 -15.88
C LEU A 295 14.03 -0.48 -17.02
N GLU A 296 14.44 -1.02 -18.17
CA GLU A 296 14.84 -0.23 -19.34
C GLU A 296 13.68 0.65 -19.84
N LYS A 297 12.48 0.08 -19.96
CA LYS A 297 11.28 0.86 -20.35
C LYS A 297 10.93 1.91 -19.31
N TYR A 298 10.98 1.57 -18.02
CA TYR A 298 10.65 2.50 -16.94
C TYR A 298 11.60 3.70 -16.92
N CYS A 299 12.93 3.47 -16.98
CA CYS A 299 13.92 4.54 -17.04
C CYS A 299 13.72 5.42 -18.28
N ARG A 300 13.44 4.82 -19.44
CA ARG A 300 13.16 5.57 -20.67
C ARG A 300 11.95 6.48 -20.54
N GLU A 301 10.85 6.01 -19.95
CA GLU A 301 9.66 6.85 -19.73
C GLU A 301 9.97 8.00 -18.76
N GLU A 302 10.75 7.75 -17.72
CA GLU A 302 11.18 8.79 -16.78
C GLU A 302 12.03 9.87 -17.47
N GLU A 303 13.00 9.47 -18.30
CA GLU A 303 13.82 10.38 -19.10
C GLU A 303 12.97 11.21 -20.07
N MET A 304 11.99 10.58 -20.73
CA MET A 304 11.07 11.27 -21.65
C MET A 304 10.21 12.30 -20.92
N ILE A 305 9.69 11.97 -19.73
CA ILE A 305 8.94 12.92 -18.89
C ILE A 305 9.83 14.08 -18.46
N ALA A 306 11.06 13.80 -18.01
CA ALA A 306 12.01 14.83 -17.61
C ALA A 306 12.40 15.73 -18.79
N TRP A 307 12.58 15.17 -19.98
CA TRP A 307 12.86 15.93 -21.20
C TRP A 307 11.68 16.84 -21.59
N ARG A 308 10.44 16.33 -21.57
CA ARG A 308 9.25 17.15 -21.87
C ARG A 308 9.11 18.33 -20.92
N LYS A 309 9.26 18.11 -19.61
CA LYS A 309 9.23 19.18 -18.60
C LYS A 309 10.29 20.25 -18.84
N ARG A 310 11.51 19.86 -19.26
CA ARG A 310 12.57 20.81 -19.63
C ARG A 310 12.20 21.62 -20.87
N GLN A 311 11.60 20.99 -21.88
CA GLN A 311 11.15 21.70 -23.09
C GLN A 311 10.02 22.67 -22.79
N GLU A 312 9.01 22.26 -22.02
CA GLU A 312 7.91 23.13 -21.59
C GLU A 312 8.43 24.33 -20.78
N HIS A 313 9.37 24.09 -19.87
CA HIS A 313 10.02 25.17 -19.12
C HIS A 313 10.78 26.13 -20.04
N GLN A 314 11.55 25.61 -21.00
CA GLN A 314 12.29 26.41 -21.96
C GLN A 314 11.36 27.25 -22.85
N GLN A 315 10.27 26.65 -23.36
CA GLN A 315 9.24 27.35 -24.13
C GLN A 315 8.57 28.46 -23.32
N SER A 316 8.31 28.22 -22.04
CA SER A 316 7.79 29.24 -21.13
C SER A 316 8.77 30.41 -20.95
N ILE A 317 10.07 30.12 -20.83
CA ILE A 317 11.12 31.16 -20.77
C ILE A 317 11.18 31.96 -22.07
N GLU A 318 11.14 31.29 -23.22
CA GLU A 318 11.19 31.94 -24.53
C GLU A 318 9.95 32.80 -24.79
N ALA A 319 8.76 32.31 -24.44
CA ALA A 319 7.52 33.08 -24.53
C ALA A 319 7.60 34.35 -23.66
N LEU A 320 8.10 34.24 -22.43
CA LEU A 320 8.32 35.41 -21.56
C LEU A 320 9.34 36.38 -22.17
N ARG A 321 10.43 35.90 -22.76
CA ARG A 321 11.41 36.78 -23.44
C ARG A 321 10.80 37.51 -24.63
N ALA A 322 10.06 36.81 -25.48
CA ALA A 322 9.39 37.39 -26.63
C ALA A 322 8.35 38.45 -26.21
N GLU A 323 7.61 38.20 -25.13
CA GLU A 323 6.69 39.18 -24.56
C GLU A 323 7.41 40.45 -24.09
N HIS A 324 8.53 40.29 -23.38
CA HIS A 324 9.37 41.42 -22.96
C HIS A 324 9.93 42.20 -24.14
N GLU A 325 10.45 41.53 -25.17
CA GLU A 325 10.96 42.15 -26.40
C GLU A 325 9.88 42.94 -27.13
N ALA A 326 8.65 42.41 -27.22
CA ALA A 326 7.53 43.10 -27.85
C ALA A 326 7.20 44.44 -27.17
N TYR A 327 7.37 44.54 -25.84
CA TYR A 327 7.19 45.80 -25.11
C TYR A 327 8.38 46.75 -25.26
N LEU A 328 9.60 46.24 -25.36
CA LEU A 328 10.79 47.07 -25.60
C LEU A 328 10.74 47.74 -26.98
N CYS A 329 10.07 47.14 -27.96
CA CYS A 329 9.83 47.75 -29.27
C CYS A 329 8.79 48.89 -29.24
N LYS A 330 7.96 48.99 -28.19
CA LYS A 330 6.97 50.07 -28.03
C LYS A 330 7.66 51.30 -27.42
N ARG A 331 8.36 52.06 -28.26
CA ARG A 331 8.87 53.37 -27.85
C ARG A 331 7.73 54.28 -27.42
N GLN A 332 7.95 55.03 -26.36
CA GLN A 332 7.06 56.10 -25.93
C GLN A 332 7.75 57.43 -26.21
N ASP A 333 7.12 58.30 -26.99
CA ASP A 333 7.62 59.66 -27.16
C ASP A 333 7.31 60.46 -25.90
N LEU A 334 8.33 61.12 -25.35
CA LEU A 334 8.16 61.97 -24.17
C LEU A 334 7.69 63.37 -24.62
N PRO A 335 6.67 63.96 -23.97
CA PRO A 335 6.33 65.35 -24.24
C PRO A 335 7.52 66.27 -24.01
N GLU A 336 7.64 67.34 -24.81
CA GLU A 336 8.78 68.27 -24.76
C GLU A 336 8.94 68.92 -23.37
N GLU A 337 7.84 69.16 -22.64
CA GLU A 337 7.93 69.64 -21.26
C GLU A 337 8.67 68.68 -20.32
N PHE A 338 8.55 67.37 -20.52
CA PHE A 338 9.29 66.38 -19.75
C PHE A 338 10.75 66.33 -20.22
N LYS A 339 11.02 66.37 -21.54
CA LYS A 339 12.39 66.34 -22.07
C LYS A 339 13.27 67.46 -21.48
N ALA A 340 12.71 68.65 -21.24
CA ALA A 340 13.43 69.75 -20.59
C ALA A 340 13.90 69.45 -19.15
N LEU A 341 13.33 68.45 -18.48
CA LEU A 341 13.58 68.09 -17.07
C LEU A 341 14.54 66.90 -16.88
N PHE A 342 15.00 66.30 -17.97
CA PHE A 342 15.85 65.11 -17.95
C PHE A 342 17.11 65.31 -18.79
N SER A 343 18.21 64.69 -18.37
CA SER A 343 19.41 64.65 -19.21
C SER A 343 19.17 63.80 -20.46
N ALA A 344 19.96 63.99 -21.52
CA ALA A 344 19.82 63.22 -22.75
C ALA A 344 19.84 61.69 -22.53
N ALA A 345 20.71 61.20 -21.63
CA ALA A 345 20.77 59.79 -21.27
C ALA A 345 19.52 59.29 -20.52
N GLU A 346 18.91 60.15 -19.69
CA GLU A 346 17.66 59.85 -19.00
C GLU A 346 16.47 59.83 -19.97
N ILE A 347 16.41 60.77 -20.91
CA ILE A 347 15.41 60.81 -21.99
C ILE A 347 15.49 59.53 -22.82
N GLU A 348 16.69 59.17 -23.29
CA GLU A 348 16.90 57.96 -24.06
C GLU A 348 16.47 56.71 -23.27
N PHE A 349 16.79 56.63 -21.98
CA PHE A 349 16.33 55.54 -21.12
C PHE A 349 14.80 55.49 -21.04
N LEU A 350 14.15 56.62 -20.76
CA LEU A 350 12.71 56.71 -20.58
C LEU A 350 11.96 56.40 -21.89
N GLU A 351 12.36 56.95 -23.03
CA GLU A 351 11.71 56.68 -24.32
C GLU A 351 11.83 55.21 -24.75
N ASN A 352 12.98 54.59 -24.46
CA ASN A 352 13.25 53.20 -24.83
C ASN A 352 12.65 52.17 -23.86
N ARG A 353 12.36 52.53 -22.61
CA ARG A 353 11.99 51.56 -21.56
C ARG A 353 10.65 51.82 -20.89
N SER A 354 10.02 52.97 -21.11
CA SER A 354 8.86 53.39 -20.32
C SER A 354 7.63 52.51 -20.46
N ALA A 355 7.26 52.12 -21.68
CA ALA A 355 6.16 51.19 -21.90
C ALA A 355 6.41 49.84 -21.23
N TRP A 356 7.64 49.33 -21.30
CA TRP A 356 8.05 48.08 -20.69
C TRP A 356 8.06 48.13 -19.16
N LEU A 357 8.62 49.19 -18.56
CA LEU A 357 8.67 49.38 -17.10
C LEU A 357 7.26 49.60 -16.51
N SER A 358 6.41 50.35 -17.20
CA SER A 358 5.00 50.55 -16.81
C SER A 358 4.24 49.22 -16.80
N ALA A 359 4.40 48.40 -17.85
CA ALA A 359 3.76 47.09 -17.94
C ALA A 359 4.24 46.13 -16.85
N LEU A 360 5.54 46.14 -16.52
CA LEU A 360 6.10 45.37 -15.40
C LEU A 360 5.50 45.78 -14.05
N VAL A 361 5.41 47.08 -13.77
CA VAL A 361 4.88 47.58 -12.49
C VAL A 361 3.38 47.33 -12.35
N ALA A 362 2.63 47.44 -13.45
CA ALA A 362 1.20 47.16 -13.52
C ALA A 362 0.86 45.66 -13.44
N GLY A 363 1.87 44.77 -13.51
CA GLY A 363 1.68 43.32 -13.52
C GLY A 363 1.18 42.77 -14.86
N GLN A 364 1.25 43.56 -15.93
CA GLN A 364 0.97 43.13 -17.29
C GLN A 364 2.11 42.27 -17.87
N LEU A 365 3.32 42.42 -17.34
CA LEU A 365 4.48 41.57 -17.65
C LEU A 365 4.93 40.83 -16.39
N GLN A 366 5.19 39.54 -16.53
CA GLN A 366 5.82 38.74 -15.47
C GLN A 366 7.33 39.03 -15.44
N PRO A 367 7.94 39.27 -14.26
CA PRO A 367 9.38 39.46 -14.17
C PRO A 367 10.11 38.14 -14.46
N ASN A 368 11.17 38.20 -15.25
CA ASN A 368 12.02 37.06 -15.64
C ASN A 368 13.47 37.19 -15.15
N ALA A 369 13.80 38.26 -14.42
CA ALA A 369 15.12 38.50 -13.84
C ALA A 369 15.01 39.13 -12.44
N CYS A 370 16.02 38.91 -11.58
CA CYS A 370 16.03 39.42 -10.21
C CYS A 370 15.99 40.95 -10.16
N GLU A 371 16.62 41.61 -11.12
CA GLU A 371 16.66 43.06 -11.28
C GLU A 371 15.26 43.64 -11.52
N GLN A 372 14.40 42.92 -12.26
CA GLN A 372 13.02 43.34 -12.54
C GLN A 372 12.14 43.19 -11.30
N VAL A 373 12.28 42.08 -10.56
CA VAL A 373 11.59 41.89 -9.27
C VAL A 373 11.96 43.02 -8.31
N ARG A 374 13.25 43.34 -8.23
CA ARG A 374 13.74 44.47 -7.44
C ARG A 374 13.14 45.80 -7.92
N PHE A 375 13.17 46.07 -9.21
CA PHE A 375 12.61 47.30 -9.78
C PHE A 375 11.14 47.46 -9.40
N ILE A 376 10.34 46.40 -9.54
CA ILE A 376 8.92 46.38 -9.11
C ILE A 376 8.80 46.70 -7.62
N ALA A 377 9.64 46.11 -6.77
CA ALA A 377 9.63 46.39 -5.33
C ALA A 377 10.00 47.86 -5.01
N VAL A 378 10.93 48.47 -5.75
CA VAL A 378 11.27 49.90 -5.61
C VAL A 378 10.08 50.77 -6.01
N MET A 379 9.38 50.43 -7.09
CA MET A 379 8.22 51.20 -7.55
C MET A 379 7.01 51.06 -6.63
N LYS A 380 6.82 49.89 -6.03
CA LYS A 380 5.83 49.68 -4.96
C LYS A 380 6.20 50.30 -3.61
N GLY A 381 7.35 50.99 -3.51
CA GLY A 381 7.81 51.63 -2.29
C GLY A 381 8.33 50.67 -1.21
N ILE A 382 8.49 49.39 -1.53
CA ILE A 382 9.02 48.37 -0.61
C ILE A 382 10.53 48.57 -0.43
N LEU A 383 11.24 48.94 -1.50
CA LEU A 383 12.68 49.18 -1.48
C LEU A 383 13.01 50.63 -1.90
N THR A 384 14.15 51.12 -1.41
CA THR A 384 14.68 52.42 -1.85
C THR A 384 15.42 52.29 -3.19
N PRO A 385 15.26 53.28 -4.11
CA PRO A 385 15.97 53.30 -5.38
C PRO A 385 17.48 53.49 -5.14
N ARG A 386 18.29 52.61 -5.74
CA ARG A 386 19.75 52.59 -5.65
C ARG A 386 20.41 52.94 -6.98
N THR A 387 19.90 52.41 -8.09
CA THR A 387 20.48 52.63 -9.42
C THR A 387 20.04 53.97 -10.01
N ALA A 388 20.81 54.49 -10.98
CA ALA A 388 20.42 55.70 -11.70
C ALA A 388 19.05 55.53 -12.39
N ASN A 389 18.85 54.40 -13.10
CA ASN A 389 17.59 54.07 -13.77
C ASN A 389 16.39 53.99 -12.81
N GLU A 390 16.56 53.38 -11.64
CA GLU A 390 15.51 53.33 -10.60
C GLU A 390 15.14 54.74 -10.12
N LYS A 391 16.12 55.62 -9.93
CA LYS A 391 15.91 57.02 -9.50
C LYS A 391 15.24 57.86 -10.59
N THR A 392 15.72 57.75 -11.83
CA THR A 392 15.17 58.45 -13.00
C THR A 392 13.71 58.07 -13.23
N TRP A 393 13.39 56.77 -13.19
CA TRP A 393 12.01 56.30 -13.34
C TRP A 393 11.08 56.79 -12.22
N LYS A 394 11.54 56.72 -10.97
CA LYS A 394 10.77 57.22 -9.82
C LYS A 394 10.48 58.72 -9.94
N ARG A 395 11.47 59.51 -10.40
CA ARG A 395 11.30 60.94 -10.69
C ARG A 395 10.27 61.18 -11.79
N PHE A 396 10.34 60.40 -12.87
CA PHE A 396 9.38 60.46 -13.97
C PHE A 396 7.95 60.16 -13.50
N GLN A 397 7.74 59.07 -12.74
CA GLN A 397 6.42 58.73 -12.20
C GLN A 397 5.82 59.85 -11.34
N VAL A 398 6.59 60.41 -10.41
CA VAL A 398 6.10 61.51 -9.57
C VAL A 398 5.62 62.69 -10.42
N LEU A 399 6.38 63.04 -11.46
CA LEU A 399 6.02 64.13 -12.37
C LEU A 399 4.82 63.79 -13.27
N SER A 400 4.62 62.52 -13.63
CA SER A 400 3.45 62.09 -14.42
C SER A 400 2.16 61.97 -13.60
N ASP A 401 2.28 61.76 -12.29
CA ASP A 401 1.15 61.69 -11.35
C ASP A 401 0.76 63.07 -10.77
N SER A 402 1.57 64.11 -11.02
CA SER A 402 1.35 65.51 -10.61
C SER A 402 0.57 66.29 -11.66
#